data_AF-A0A966C8N7-F1
#
_entry.id   AF-A0A966C8N7-F1
#
_cell.length_a   1.000
_cell.length_b   1.000
_cell.length_c   1.000
_cell.angle_alpha   90.00
_cell.angle_beta   90.00
_cell.angle_gamma   90.00
#
_symmetry.space_group_name_H-M   'P 1'
#
loop_
_entity.id
_entity.type
_entity.pdbx_description
1 polymer ?
#
loop_
_entity_poly.entity_id
_entity_poly.type
_entity_poly.pdbx_seq_one_letter_code
_entity_poly.pdbx_strand_id
1 'polypeptide(L)'
;MINNFPSESKPWWNRPLFGGVSFIERILGALNPQQVPELALSLHDTELEELERIVPTLRMLDNEQYSAEFLLFMSIKHKIDNNLDDYKGLQTFIKIFIFASKNIHHFRTINRIELDFQGKTQVDLYNLIEEQLNTNSDPILFKQLVTIEIEKLCKIIHNEPTKKALLSYQTALNAIEEDPMGLSLLLLFKKYHISDYTIFNTTNIILKQLKKQDLSNLKALVLMVKVNYEELDKLGQLIGIPHNETQFITYAKILQYIALLSRYENNIYRFQQLIENVNKWHKHYLTILEIRHEYPSHKYRVSPKFIENIPGESIYFKYQDYIRITESL
;
A
#
# COMPACT_ATOMS: atom_id res chain seq x y z
N MET A 1 25.24 -26.64 -10.40
CA MET A 1 26.31 -26.55 -11.42
C MET A 1 26.49 -27.92 -12.03
N ILE A 2 26.03 -28.12 -13.26
CA ILE A 2 26.47 -29.22 -14.11
C ILE A 2 26.77 -28.59 -15.46
N ASN A 3 28.07 -28.51 -15.76
CA ASN A 3 28.63 -28.06 -17.02
C ASN A 3 28.32 -29.10 -18.10
N ASN A 4 27.51 -28.74 -19.09
CA ASN A 4 27.49 -29.46 -20.36
C ASN A 4 28.50 -28.78 -21.30
N PHE A 5 29.67 -29.39 -21.44
CA PHE A 5 30.59 -29.09 -22.53
C PHE A 5 29.93 -29.51 -23.87
N PRO A 6 29.97 -28.67 -24.91
CA PRO A 6 29.50 -29.05 -26.24
C PRO A 6 30.53 -29.96 -26.91
N SER A 7 30.09 -31.14 -27.36
CA SER A 7 30.87 -31.98 -28.27
C SER A 7 31.09 -31.26 -29.61
N GLU A 8 32.33 -31.24 -30.08
CA GLU A 8 32.79 -30.77 -31.41
C GLU A 8 31.92 -31.39 -32.53
N SER A 9 31.55 -30.73 -33.63
CA SER A 9 32.43 -30.09 -34.61
C SER A 9 31.60 -29.29 -35.64
N LYS A 10 30.93 -28.20 -35.24
CA LYS A 10 30.41 -27.24 -36.23
C LYS A 10 31.56 -26.30 -36.67
N PRO A 11 31.79 -26.14 -37.99
CA PRO A 11 32.80 -25.20 -38.51
C PRO A 11 32.65 -23.81 -37.89
N TRP A 12 33.75 -23.07 -37.73
CA TRP A 12 33.75 -21.77 -37.02
C TRP A 12 32.78 -20.74 -37.63
N TRP A 13 32.52 -20.82 -38.93
CA TRP A 13 31.54 -20.02 -39.68
C TRP A 13 30.08 -20.51 -39.52
N ASN A 14 29.87 -21.66 -38.86
CA ASN A 14 28.59 -22.29 -38.55
C ASN A 14 28.29 -22.27 -37.04
N ARG A 15 28.91 -21.33 -36.30
CA ARG A 15 28.68 -21.10 -34.87
C ARG A 15 27.80 -19.87 -34.68
N PRO A 16 26.84 -19.89 -33.74
CA PRO A 16 26.02 -18.71 -33.44
C PRO A 16 26.88 -17.62 -32.80
N LEU A 17 26.91 -16.43 -33.41
CA LEU A 17 27.63 -15.28 -32.86
C LEU A 17 26.79 -14.51 -31.83
N PHE A 18 25.44 -14.56 -31.92
CA PHE A 18 24.48 -14.16 -30.88
C PHE A 18 23.12 -14.84 -31.16
N GLY A 19 22.51 -15.47 -30.14
CA GLY A 19 21.27 -16.26 -30.27
C GLY A 19 21.51 -17.64 -30.90
N GLY A 20 20.69 -18.64 -30.54
CA GLY A 20 20.93 -20.08 -30.81
C GLY A 20 20.87 -20.58 -32.26
N VAL A 21 21.05 -19.72 -33.27
CA VAL A 21 20.87 -20.07 -34.70
C VAL A 21 22.14 -19.77 -35.50
N SER A 22 22.51 -20.68 -36.39
CA SER A 22 23.77 -20.56 -37.16
C SER A 22 23.67 -19.64 -38.39
N PHE A 23 24.81 -19.08 -38.83
CA PHE A 23 24.93 -18.22 -40.01
C PHE A 23 24.43 -18.87 -41.31
N ILE A 24 24.66 -20.18 -41.50
CA ILE A 24 24.17 -20.92 -42.67
C ILE A 24 22.64 -21.03 -42.67
N GLU A 25 22.04 -21.31 -41.50
CA GLU A 25 20.59 -21.42 -41.35
C GLU A 25 19.90 -20.08 -41.64
N ARG A 26 20.58 -18.97 -41.32
CA ARG A 26 20.17 -17.61 -41.71
C ARG A 26 20.23 -17.37 -43.22
N ILE A 27 21.28 -17.85 -43.89
CA ILE A 27 21.44 -17.67 -45.34
C ILE A 27 20.48 -18.57 -46.12
N LEU A 28 20.38 -19.86 -45.76
CA LEU A 28 19.49 -20.81 -46.44
C LEU A 28 18.02 -20.46 -46.24
N GLY A 29 17.63 -20.02 -45.03
CA GLY A 29 16.27 -19.53 -44.76
C GLY A 29 15.91 -18.26 -45.54
N ALA A 30 16.88 -17.39 -45.81
CA ALA A 30 16.67 -16.17 -46.59
C ALA A 30 16.55 -16.42 -48.11
N LEU A 31 17.12 -17.52 -48.63
CA LEU A 31 17.07 -17.86 -50.05
C LEU A 31 15.73 -18.47 -50.50
N ASN A 32 15.00 -19.12 -49.59
CA ASN A 32 13.65 -19.65 -49.82
C ASN A 32 12.78 -19.47 -48.57
N PRO A 33 12.30 -18.23 -48.31
CA PRO A 33 11.52 -17.95 -47.12
C PRO A 33 10.16 -18.66 -47.15
N GLN A 34 9.81 -19.34 -46.07
CA GLN A 34 8.51 -19.98 -45.91
C GLN A 34 7.40 -18.93 -45.70
N GLN A 35 6.15 -19.24 -46.05
CA GLN A 35 5.03 -18.39 -45.69
C GLN A 35 4.66 -18.60 -44.22
N VAL A 36 4.36 -17.50 -43.51
CA VAL A 36 3.78 -17.60 -42.17
C VAL A 36 2.36 -18.18 -42.30
N PRO A 37 1.96 -19.14 -41.45
CA PRO A 37 0.60 -19.65 -41.45
C PRO A 37 -0.44 -18.53 -41.29
N GLU A 38 -1.53 -18.60 -42.06
CA GLU A 38 -2.59 -17.57 -42.07
C GLU A 38 -3.21 -17.37 -40.68
N LEU A 39 -3.38 -18.45 -39.91
CA LEU A 39 -3.87 -18.38 -38.53
C LEU A 39 -2.94 -17.57 -37.62
N ALA A 40 -1.62 -17.75 -37.75
CA ALA A 40 -0.63 -17.03 -36.95
C ALA A 40 -0.55 -15.55 -37.35
N LEU A 41 -0.68 -15.24 -38.65
CA LEU A 41 -0.77 -13.86 -39.13
C LEU A 41 -2.05 -13.17 -38.65
N SER A 42 -3.20 -13.85 -38.75
CA SER A 42 -4.49 -13.32 -38.28
C SER A 42 -4.47 -13.06 -36.77
N LEU A 43 -3.91 -13.98 -35.98
CA LEU A 43 -3.73 -13.79 -34.56
C LEU A 43 -2.79 -12.61 -34.26
N HIS A 44 -1.61 -12.53 -34.90
CA HIS A 44 -0.69 -11.41 -34.75
C HIS A 44 -1.37 -10.06 -35.02
N ASP A 45 -2.10 -9.95 -36.13
CA ASP A 45 -2.75 -8.72 -36.53
C ASP A 45 -3.90 -8.33 -35.58
N THR A 46 -4.66 -9.32 -35.10
CA THR A 46 -5.71 -9.12 -34.08
C THR A 46 -5.10 -8.58 -32.77
N GLU A 47 -4.03 -9.20 -32.28
CA GLU A 47 -3.37 -8.79 -31.05
C GLU A 47 -2.75 -7.39 -31.18
N LEU A 48 -2.20 -7.06 -32.35
CA LEU A 48 -1.66 -5.73 -32.64
C LEU A 48 -2.76 -4.66 -32.65
N GLU A 49 -3.92 -4.96 -33.22
CA GLU A 49 -5.09 -4.06 -33.18
C GLU A 49 -5.60 -3.85 -31.75
N GLU A 50 -5.61 -4.88 -30.91
CA GLU A 50 -5.97 -4.73 -29.48
C GLU A 50 -4.98 -3.82 -28.75
N LEU A 51 -3.67 -3.94 -29.04
CA LEU A 51 -2.68 -3.01 -28.50
C LEU A 51 -2.95 -1.56 -28.94
N GLU A 52 -3.26 -1.34 -30.21
CA GLU A 52 -3.61 -0.01 -30.73
C GLU A 52 -4.84 0.59 -30.04
N ARG A 53 -5.81 -0.25 -29.64
CA ARG A 53 -7.00 0.18 -28.87
C ARG A 53 -6.68 0.52 -27.41
N ILE A 54 -5.75 -0.19 -26.78
CA ILE A 54 -5.38 0.02 -25.37
C ILE A 54 -4.48 1.26 -25.19
N VAL A 55 -3.60 1.54 -26.16
CA VAL A 55 -2.58 2.60 -26.07
C VAL A 55 -3.13 4.01 -25.77
N PRO A 56 -4.24 4.47 -26.36
CA PRO A 56 -4.86 5.75 -25.98
C PRO A 56 -5.21 5.84 -24.50
N THR A 57 -5.77 4.77 -23.93
CA THR A 57 -6.08 4.68 -22.50
C THR A 57 -4.81 4.70 -21.64
N LEU A 58 -3.76 3.97 -22.06
CA LEU A 58 -2.47 4.02 -21.37
C LEU A 58 -1.87 5.42 -21.34
N ARG A 59 -1.90 6.14 -22.48
CA ARG A 59 -1.41 7.53 -22.57
C ARG A 59 -2.23 8.49 -21.72
N MET A 60 -3.55 8.28 -21.63
CA MET A 60 -4.43 9.08 -20.80
C MET A 60 -4.18 8.86 -19.29
N LEU A 61 -3.89 7.61 -18.91
CA LEU A 61 -3.66 7.23 -17.52
C LEU A 61 -2.23 7.52 -17.05
N ASP A 62 -1.24 7.49 -17.94
CA ASP A 62 0.14 7.90 -17.64
C ASP A 62 0.17 9.35 -17.18
N ASN A 63 0.85 9.60 -16.05
CA ASN A 63 0.80 10.89 -15.38
C ASN A 63 2.16 11.25 -14.81
N GLU A 64 2.56 12.52 -14.96
CA GLU A 64 3.81 13.06 -14.41
C GLU A 64 3.85 12.99 -12.87
N GLN A 65 2.68 12.93 -12.22
CA GLN A 65 2.59 12.77 -10.76
C GLN A 65 3.05 11.39 -10.27
N TYR A 66 3.21 10.40 -11.16
CA TYR A 66 3.83 9.10 -10.82
C TYR A 66 5.36 9.23 -10.78
N SER A 67 5.84 10.10 -9.89
CA SER A 67 7.25 10.34 -9.66
C SER A 67 7.96 9.11 -9.06
N ALA A 68 9.29 9.13 -9.01
CA ALA A 68 10.06 8.09 -8.34
C ALA A 68 9.65 7.89 -6.87
N GLU A 69 9.27 8.95 -6.16
CA GLU A 69 8.79 8.87 -4.78
C GLU A 69 7.40 8.20 -4.70
N PHE A 70 6.50 8.51 -5.63
CA PHE A 70 5.21 7.83 -5.72
C PHE A 70 5.38 6.33 -6.01
N LEU A 71 6.27 5.98 -6.94
CA LEU A 71 6.56 4.59 -7.28
C LEU A 71 7.20 3.83 -6.11
N LEU A 72 8.10 4.48 -5.35
CA LEU A 72 8.60 3.95 -4.09
C LEU A 72 7.46 3.71 -3.09
N PHE A 73 6.52 4.66 -2.96
CA PHE A 73 5.34 4.48 -2.11
C PHE A 73 4.51 3.26 -2.52
N MET A 74 4.25 3.06 -3.81
CA MET A 74 3.51 1.89 -4.30
C MET A 74 4.23 0.58 -3.96
N SER A 75 5.57 0.55 -4.08
CA SER A 75 6.38 -0.60 -3.66
C SER A 75 6.26 -0.87 -2.15
N ILE A 76 6.40 0.17 -1.32
CA ILE A 76 6.27 0.06 0.14
C ILE A 76 4.86 -0.42 0.52
N LYS A 77 3.82 0.15 -0.10
CA LYS A 77 2.42 -0.24 0.13
C LYS A 77 2.20 -1.73 -0.11
N HIS A 78 2.67 -2.24 -1.25
CA HIS A 78 2.58 -3.67 -1.55
C HIS A 78 3.31 -4.54 -0.52
N LYS A 79 4.50 -4.14 -0.07
CA LYS A 79 5.23 -4.87 0.98
C LYS A 79 4.47 -4.91 2.30
N ILE A 80 3.80 -3.82 2.68
CA ILE A 80 2.97 -3.77 3.88
C ILE A 80 1.72 -4.64 3.74
N ASP A 81 1.01 -4.51 2.61
CA ASP A 81 -0.25 -5.24 2.37
C ASP A 81 -0.03 -6.76 2.31
N ASN A 82 1.10 -7.20 1.75
CA ASN A 82 1.48 -8.61 1.63
C ASN A 82 2.40 -9.10 2.75
N ASN A 83 2.70 -8.27 3.74
CA ASN A 83 3.53 -8.64 4.90
C ASN A 83 4.94 -9.15 4.52
N LEU A 84 5.60 -8.47 3.59
CA LEU A 84 6.87 -8.88 2.97
C LEU A 84 8.09 -8.13 3.51
N ASP A 85 9.25 -8.75 3.34
CA ASP A 85 10.58 -8.19 3.58
C ASP A 85 10.71 -7.47 4.95
N ASP A 86 11.50 -6.42 4.92
CA ASP A 86 11.71 -5.32 5.85
C ASP A 86 10.47 -4.61 6.42
N TYR A 87 9.26 -4.86 5.88
CA TYR A 87 7.99 -4.28 6.34
C TYR A 87 7.07 -5.30 7.02
N LYS A 88 7.52 -6.55 7.14
CA LYS A 88 6.77 -7.62 7.80
C LYS A 88 6.42 -7.26 9.24
N GLY A 89 5.16 -7.50 9.60
CA GLY A 89 4.58 -7.24 10.92
C GLY A 89 4.17 -5.77 11.14
N LEU A 90 4.42 -4.87 10.20
CA LEU A 90 4.17 -3.43 10.42
C LEU A 90 2.72 -2.99 10.18
N GLN A 91 1.92 -3.79 9.47
CA GLN A 91 0.58 -3.41 9.04
C GLN A 91 -0.34 -3.03 10.22
N THR A 92 -0.37 -3.85 11.28
CA THR A 92 -1.20 -3.60 12.46
C THR A 92 -0.80 -2.29 13.14
N PHE A 93 0.50 -2.07 13.34
CA PHE A 93 1.00 -0.84 13.96
C PHE A 93 0.65 0.40 13.12
N ILE A 94 0.82 0.33 11.80
CA ILE A 94 0.47 1.41 10.88
C ILE A 94 -1.03 1.75 10.98
N LYS A 95 -1.90 0.74 10.97
CA LYS A 95 -3.36 0.95 11.11
C LYS A 95 -3.69 1.63 12.43
N ILE A 96 -3.11 1.15 13.54
CA ILE A 96 -3.28 1.75 14.85
C ILE A 96 -2.83 3.22 14.86
N PHE A 97 -1.63 3.51 14.34
CA PHE A 97 -1.10 4.87 14.27
C PHE A 97 -2.01 5.80 13.47
N ILE A 98 -2.47 5.36 12.30
CA ILE A 98 -3.38 6.14 11.44
C ILE A 98 -4.69 6.40 12.16
N PHE A 99 -5.30 5.35 12.72
CA PHE A 99 -6.57 5.44 13.43
C PHE A 99 -6.48 6.40 14.62
N ALA A 100 -5.50 6.19 15.49
CA ALA A 100 -5.30 7.00 16.69
C ALA A 100 -5.00 8.46 16.35
N SER A 101 -4.21 8.71 15.29
CA SER A 101 -3.90 10.08 14.84
C SER A 101 -5.14 10.81 14.29
N LYS A 102 -6.00 10.12 13.53
CA LYS A 102 -7.25 10.67 13.00
C LYS A 102 -8.27 10.95 14.11
N ASN A 103 -8.40 10.04 15.07
CA ASN A 103 -9.42 10.07 16.12
C ASN A 103 -8.95 10.65 17.45
N ILE A 104 -7.76 11.25 17.50
CA ILE A 104 -7.15 11.71 18.76
C ILE A 104 -8.01 12.69 19.57
N HIS A 105 -8.80 13.52 18.88
CA HIS A 105 -9.67 14.49 19.50
C HIS A 105 -10.85 13.85 20.27
N HIS A 106 -11.32 12.68 19.83
CA HIS A 106 -12.33 11.90 20.55
C HIS A 106 -11.76 11.34 21.84
N PHE A 107 -10.58 10.70 21.80
CA PHE A 107 -9.90 10.22 22.99
C PHE A 107 -9.63 11.34 24.01
N ARG A 108 -9.17 12.51 23.55
CA ARG A 108 -9.01 13.71 24.40
C ARG A 108 -10.31 14.17 25.02
N THR A 109 -11.41 14.12 24.26
CA THR A 109 -12.74 14.53 24.75
C THR A 109 -13.22 13.61 25.86
N ILE A 110 -13.07 12.28 25.67
CA ILE A 110 -13.38 11.25 26.68
C ILE A 110 -12.60 11.53 27.96
N ASN A 111 -11.28 11.59 27.89
CA ASN A 111 -10.43 11.79 29.07
C ASN A 111 -10.70 13.12 29.79
N ARG A 112 -10.87 14.21 29.04
CA ARG A 112 -11.19 15.52 29.63
C ARG A 112 -12.51 15.48 30.40
N ILE A 113 -13.55 14.87 29.83
CA ILE A 113 -14.86 14.79 30.48
C ILE A 113 -14.76 13.94 31.74
N GLU A 114 -14.03 12.83 31.70
CA GLU A 114 -13.78 12.01 32.88
C GLU A 114 -13.10 12.85 33.98
N LEU A 115 -12.07 13.63 33.66
CA LEU A 115 -11.37 14.49 34.63
C LEU A 115 -12.24 15.64 35.18
N ASP A 116 -12.99 16.31 34.31
CA ASP A 116 -13.76 17.51 34.67
C ASP A 116 -15.06 17.17 35.43
N PHE A 117 -15.63 15.97 35.25
CA PHE A 117 -16.95 15.58 35.79
C PHE A 117 -16.86 14.36 36.70
N GLN A 118 -16.46 14.58 37.96
CA GLN A 118 -16.20 13.54 38.97
C GLN A 118 -17.37 13.32 39.95
N GLY A 119 -18.60 13.61 39.53
CA GLY A 119 -19.78 13.33 40.37
C GLY A 119 -20.03 11.83 40.47
N LYS A 120 -20.68 11.38 41.56
CA LYS A 120 -20.84 9.95 41.86
C LYS A 120 -21.44 9.17 40.69
N THR A 121 -22.51 9.67 40.09
CA THR A 121 -23.18 8.98 38.97
C THR A 121 -22.36 8.96 37.68
N GLN A 122 -21.47 9.94 37.48
CA GLN A 122 -20.54 9.94 36.36
C GLN A 122 -19.42 8.92 36.57
N VAL A 123 -18.86 8.87 37.79
CA VAL A 123 -17.84 7.89 38.16
C VAL A 123 -18.39 6.46 38.02
N ASP A 124 -19.63 6.22 38.43
CA ASP A 124 -20.29 4.92 38.26
C ASP A 124 -20.40 4.53 36.76
N LEU A 125 -20.71 5.48 35.87
CA LEU A 125 -20.70 5.25 34.41
C LEU A 125 -19.30 4.93 33.88
N TYR A 126 -18.27 5.66 34.33
CA TYR A 126 -16.90 5.44 33.87
C TYR A 126 -16.37 4.06 34.29
N ASN A 127 -16.68 3.63 35.52
CA ASN A 127 -16.37 2.30 36.02
C ASN A 127 -17.07 1.21 35.22
N LEU A 128 -18.37 1.40 34.90
CA LEU A 128 -19.11 0.47 34.05
C LEU A 128 -18.42 0.33 32.68
N ILE A 129 -18.05 1.44 32.06
CA ILE A 129 -17.36 1.43 30.76
C ILE A 129 -16.04 0.69 30.84
N GLU A 130 -15.24 0.96 31.87
CA GLU A 130 -13.96 0.29 32.07
C GLU A 130 -14.13 -1.21 32.31
N GLU A 131 -15.14 -1.62 33.07
CA GLU A 131 -15.50 -3.04 33.25
C GLU A 131 -15.84 -3.68 31.90
N GLN A 132 -16.71 -3.04 31.11
CA GLN A 132 -17.12 -3.56 29.80
C GLN A 132 -15.96 -3.64 28.79
N LEU A 133 -15.01 -2.70 28.84
CA LEU A 133 -13.79 -2.75 28.03
C LEU A 133 -12.90 -3.93 28.44
N ASN A 134 -12.78 -4.22 29.73
CA ASN A 134 -11.95 -5.31 30.25
C ASN A 134 -12.57 -6.70 30.03
N THR A 135 -13.89 -6.82 29.96
CA THR A 135 -14.57 -8.11 29.71
C THR A 135 -14.57 -8.55 28.25
N ASN A 136 -13.92 -7.80 27.34
CA ASN A 136 -13.97 -8.03 25.89
C ASN A 136 -15.42 -8.16 25.38
N SER A 137 -16.30 -7.29 25.88
CA SER A 137 -17.70 -7.29 25.45
C SER A 137 -17.80 -7.06 23.94
N ASP A 138 -18.72 -7.78 23.28
CA ASP A 138 -19.05 -7.56 21.87
C ASP A 138 -19.31 -6.06 21.60
N PRO A 139 -18.69 -5.43 20.56
CA PRO A 139 -18.83 -3.99 20.32
C PRO A 139 -20.29 -3.51 20.22
N ILE A 140 -21.18 -4.35 19.68
CA ILE A 140 -22.62 -4.02 19.59
C ILE A 140 -23.24 -3.96 21.00
N LEU A 141 -22.96 -4.97 21.82
CA LEU A 141 -23.43 -5.02 23.20
C LEU A 141 -22.85 -3.87 24.04
N PHE A 142 -21.55 -3.58 23.90
CA PHE A 142 -20.89 -2.45 24.55
C PHE A 142 -21.65 -1.15 24.26
N LYS A 143 -21.88 -0.85 22.98
CA LYS A 143 -22.58 0.36 22.54
C LYS A 143 -23.99 0.47 23.12
N GLN A 144 -24.73 -0.64 23.12
CA GLN A 144 -26.08 -0.68 23.67
C GLN A 144 -26.10 -0.38 25.17
N LEU A 145 -25.24 -1.05 25.95
CA LEU A 145 -25.16 -0.86 27.40
C LEU A 145 -24.78 0.57 27.77
N VAL A 146 -23.75 1.13 27.11
CA VAL A 146 -23.29 2.49 27.38
C VAL A 146 -24.35 3.52 26.98
N THR A 147 -25.01 3.33 25.84
CA THR A 147 -26.09 4.22 25.39
C THR A 147 -27.26 4.24 26.37
N ILE A 148 -27.72 3.06 26.81
CA ILE A 148 -28.81 2.94 27.79
C ILE A 148 -28.44 3.65 29.09
N GLU A 149 -27.20 3.50 29.57
CA GLU A 149 -26.78 4.10 30.83
C GLU A 149 -26.67 5.63 30.74
N ILE A 150 -26.10 6.15 29.64
CA ILE A 150 -26.02 7.59 29.40
C ILE A 150 -27.42 8.22 29.27
N GLU A 151 -28.36 7.53 28.60
CA GLU A 151 -29.75 8.01 28.48
C GLU A 151 -30.47 8.08 29.84
N LYS A 152 -30.25 7.09 30.73
CA LYS A 152 -30.79 7.14 32.09
C LYS A 152 -30.21 8.32 32.87
N LEU A 153 -28.89 8.52 32.82
CA LEU A 153 -28.23 9.63 33.51
C LEU A 153 -28.70 10.99 33.02
N CYS A 154 -28.89 11.14 31.70
CA CYS A 154 -29.43 12.37 31.10
C CYS A 154 -30.85 12.73 31.55
N LYS A 155 -31.63 11.77 32.06
CA LYS A 155 -32.98 12.00 32.62
C LYS A 155 -32.94 12.47 34.07
N ILE A 156 -31.90 12.09 34.82
CA ILE A 156 -31.77 12.35 36.26
C ILE A 156 -30.94 13.61 36.51
N ILE A 157 -30.01 13.94 35.61
CA ILE A 157 -29.14 15.12 35.72
C ILE A 157 -29.89 16.36 35.22
N HIS A 158 -30.11 17.31 36.14
CA HIS A 158 -30.73 18.60 35.83
C HIS A 158 -29.71 19.69 35.42
N ASN A 159 -28.42 19.43 35.59
CA ASN A 159 -27.35 20.36 35.22
C ASN A 159 -27.08 20.27 33.70
N GLU A 160 -27.44 21.32 32.97
CA GLU A 160 -27.27 21.40 31.51
C GLU A 160 -25.81 21.22 31.03
N PRO A 161 -24.80 21.91 31.63
CA PRO A 161 -23.39 21.63 31.34
C PRO A 161 -23.00 20.14 31.46
N THR A 162 -23.42 19.47 32.54
CA THR A 162 -23.13 18.04 32.76
C THR A 162 -23.84 17.16 31.72
N LYS A 163 -25.09 17.45 31.39
CA LYS A 163 -25.84 16.73 30.36
C LYS A 163 -25.18 16.87 28.98
N LYS A 164 -24.75 18.08 28.62
CA LYS A 164 -24.01 18.34 27.38
C LYS A 164 -22.68 17.60 27.33
N ALA A 165 -21.97 17.52 28.47
CA ALA A 165 -20.74 16.74 28.57
C ALA A 165 -21.01 15.25 28.32
N LEU A 166 -22.02 14.66 28.95
CA LEU A 166 -22.39 13.25 28.72
C LEU A 166 -22.74 12.94 27.26
N LEU A 167 -23.49 13.83 26.59
CA LEU A 167 -23.79 13.66 25.16
C LEU A 167 -22.54 13.79 24.28
N SER A 168 -21.61 14.69 24.64
CA SER A 168 -20.31 14.83 23.94
C SER A 168 -19.44 13.60 24.16
N TYR A 169 -19.47 13.02 25.36
CA TYR A 169 -18.79 11.79 25.71
C TYR A 169 -19.32 10.60 24.91
N GLN A 170 -20.66 10.45 24.83
CA GLN A 170 -21.30 9.44 24.00
C GLN A 170 -20.94 9.60 22.52
N THR A 171 -20.94 10.83 22.01
CA THR A 171 -20.55 11.12 20.62
C THR A 171 -19.10 10.70 20.35
N ALA A 172 -18.20 10.99 21.28
CA ALA A 172 -16.80 10.61 21.16
C ALA A 172 -16.59 9.08 21.21
N LEU A 173 -17.32 8.37 22.08
CA LEU A 173 -17.32 6.91 22.12
C LEU A 173 -17.84 6.30 20.82
N ASN A 174 -19.00 6.74 20.36
CA ASN A 174 -19.59 6.26 19.11
C ASN A 174 -18.64 6.41 17.92
N ALA A 175 -17.87 7.50 17.86
CA ALA A 175 -16.93 7.75 16.77
C ALA A 175 -15.71 6.80 16.80
N ILE A 176 -15.20 6.45 17.98
CA ILE A 176 -14.09 5.49 18.07
C ILE A 176 -14.55 4.04 17.93
N GLU A 177 -15.82 3.74 18.20
CA GLU A 177 -16.42 2.41 18.05
C GLU A 177 -16.61 1.96 16.59
N GLU A 178 -16.57 2.87 15.63
CA GLU A 178 -16.73 2.54 14.20
C GLU A 178 -15.65 1.58 13.68
N ASP A 179 -14.50 1.52 14.36
CA ASP A 179 -13.39 0.60 14.06
C ASP A 179 -13.10 -0.29 15.29
N PRO A 180 -12.94 -1.62 15.12
CA PRO A 180 -12.56 -2.53 16.22
C PRO A 180 -11.32 -2.09 17.01
N MET A 181 -10.41 -1.33 16.38
CA MET A 181 -9.21 -0.80 17.04
C MET A 181 -9.52 0.29 18.05
N GLY A 182 -10.62 1.03 17.93
CA GLY A 182 -10.86 2.20 18.77
C GLY A 182 -11.14 1.88 20.23
N LEU A 183 -11.98 0.87 20.50
CA LEU A 183 -12.20 0.39 21.88
C LEU A 183 -10.94 -0.25 22.46
N SER A 184 -10.20 -1.01 21.65
CA SER A 184 -8.92 -1.60 22.03
C SER A 184 -7.91 -0.52 22.44
N LEU A 185 -7.84 0.58 21.68
CA LEU A 185 -6.98 1.72 21.97
C LEU A 185 -7.44 2.50 23.20
N LEU A 186 -8.75 2.68 23.39
CA LEU A 186 -9.28 3.32 24.60
C LEU A 186 -8.87 2.54 25.85
N LEU A 187 -9.02 1.21 25.83
CA LEU A 187 -8.59 0.33 26.91
C LEU A 187 -7.09 0.49 27.20
N LEU A 188 -6.24 0.47 26.17
CA LEU A 188 -4.80 0.67 26.32
C LEU A 188 -4.48 2.03 26.94
N PHE A 189 -5.11 3.10 26.46
CA PHE A 189 -4.87 4.45 26.97
C PHE A 189 -5.25 4.59 28.45
N LYS A 190 -6.37 3.98 28.86
CA LYS A 190 -6.79 3.93 30.26
C LYS A 190 -5.81 3.11 31.12
N LYS A 191 -5.46 1.90 30.68
CA LYS A 191 -4.55 0.99 31.41
C LYS A 191 -3.17 1.58 31.66
N TYR A 192 -2.65 2.34 30.69
CA TYR A 192 -1.33 2.97 30.79
C TYR A 192 -1.40 4.44 31.24
N HIS A 193 -2.56 4.92 31.69
CA HIS A 193 -2.77 6.27 32.21
C HIS A 193 -2.26 7.40 31.30
N ILE A 194 -2.48 7.27 29.99
CA ILE A 194 -2.09 8.31 29.03
C ILE A 194 -3.08 9.47 29.11
N SER A 195 -2.69 10.51 29.83
CA SER A 195 -3.59 11.62 30.19
C SER A 195 -3.44 12.85 29.28
N ASP A 196 -2.26 13.07 28.70
CA ASP A 196 -1.97 14.30 27.94
C ASP A 196 -2.06 14.12 26.41
N TYR A 197 -2.08 12.87 25.93
CA TYR A 197 -2.04 12.51 24.51
C TYR A 197 -0.99 13.31 23.72
N THR A 198 0.07 13.78 24.39
CA THR A 198 1.13 14.63 23.80
C THR A 198 1.90 13.85 22.76
N ILE A 199 2.01 12.56 22.97
CA ILE A 199 2.60 11.57 22.08
C ILE A 199 2.05 11.60 20.64
N PHE A 200 0.74 11.86 20.49
CA PHE A 200 0.09 11.99 19.18
C PHE A 200 0.27 13.39 18.60
N ASN A 201 0.48 14.42 19.43
CA ASN A 201 0.93 15.73 18.94
C ASN A 201 2.33 15.64 18.34
N THR A 202 3.26 14.96 19.01
CA THR A 202 4.62 14.75 18.49
C THR A 202 4.59 14.03 17.15
N THR A 203 3.81 12.93 17.06
CA THR A 203 3.58 12.22 15.79
C THR A 203 3.00 13.14 14.71
N ASN A 204 1.98 13.94 15.04
CA ASN A 204 1.39 14.90 14.09
C ASN A 204 2.36 16.00 13.65
N ILE A 205 3.24 16.48 14.54
CA ILE A 205 4.28 17.46 14.22
C ILE A 205 5.30 16.84 13.27
N ILE A 206 5.76 15.62 13.56
CA ILE A 206 6.69 14.88 12.69
C ILE A 206 6.04 14.69 11.30
N LEU A 207 4.80 14.21 11.23
CA LEU A 207 4.08 14.05 9.96
C LEU A 207 3.94 15.37 9.20
N LYS A 208 3.70 16.49 9.89
CA LYS A 208 3.66 17.83 9.26
C LYS A 208 5.03 18.25 8.70
N GLN A 209 6.12 17.95 9.40
CA GLN A 209 7.48 18.23 8.93
C GLN A 209 7.82 17.38 7.70
N LEU A 210 7.41 16.11 7.73
CA LEU A 210 7.61 15.15 6.64
C LEU A 210 6.89 15.54 5.34
N LYS A 211 5.82 16.35 5.39
CA LYS A 211 5.13 16.84 4.18
C LYS A 211 6.02 17.62 3.22
N LYS A 212 7.09 18.24 3.71
CA LYS A 212 8.00 19.09 2.91
C LYS A 212 9.34 18.43 2.60
N GLN A 213 9.55 17.20 3.04
CA GLN A 213 10.82 16.49 2.89
C GLN A 213 10.72 15.43 1.79
N ASP A 214 11.89 15.11 1.22
CA ASP A 214 12.09 13.94 0.38
C ASP A 214 12.02 12.69 1.27
N LEU A 215 10.99 11.88 1.03
CA LEU A 215 10.72 10.68 1.81
C LEU A 215 11.44 9.46 1.25
N SER A 216 12.20 9.58 0.16
CA SER A 216 13.01 8.47 -0.37
C SER A 216 14.22 8.15 0.51
N ASN A 217 14.70 9.11 1.29
CA ASN A 217 15.88 8.95 2.14
C ASN A 217 15.54 8.46 3.55
N LEU A 218 15.48 7.13 3.73
CA LEU A 218 15.21 6.51 5.03
C LEU A 218 16.22 6.92 6.12
N LYS A 219 17.48 7.21 5.78
CA LYS A 219 18.49 7.60 6.79
C LYS A 219 18.16 8.95 7.43
N ALA A 220 17.66 9.90 6.66
CA ALA A 220 17.21 11.19 7.18
C ALA A 220 16.01 11.02 8.12
N LEU A 221 15.08 10.13 7.77
CA LEU A 221 13.93 9.78 8.62
C LEU A 221 14.36 9.14 9.93
N VAL A 222 15.33 8.23 9.90
CA VAL A 222 15.90 7.61 11.10
C VAL A 222 16.51 8.67 12.03
N LEU A 223 17.21 9.67 11.50
CA LEU A 223 17.75 10.76 12.32
C LEU A 223 16.63 11.56 13.01
N MET A 224 15.54 11.86 12.31
CA MET A 224 14.39 12.54 12.94
C MET A 224 13.71 11.69 14.01
N VAL A 225 13.60 10.38 13.79
CA VAL A 225 13.07 9.44 14.80
C VAL A 225 13.95 9.44 16.03
N LYS A 226 15.29 9.42 15.89
CA LYS A 226 16.21 9.44 17.03
C LYS A 226 16.03 10.67 17.91
N VAL A 227 15.74 11.83 17.32
CA VAL A 227 15.50 13.09 18.06
C VAL A 227 14.21 13.03 18.88
N ASN A 228 13.18 12.32 18.42
CA ASN A 228 11.86 12.24 19.05
C ASN A 228 11.57 10.83 19.61
N TYR A 229 12.63 10.06 19.90
CA TYR A 229 12.48 8.64 20.19
C TYR A 229 11.73 8.40 21.47
N GLU A 230 11.99 9.15 22.53
CA GLU A 230 11.36 8.93 23.84
C GLU A 230 9.83 8.96 23.75
N GLU A 231 9.28 9.91 22.98
CA GLU A 231 7.85 10.03 22.73
C GLU A 231 7.35 8.92 21.81
N LEU A 232 8.05 8.62 20.71
CA LEU A 232 7.64 7.55 19.79
C LEU A 232 7.69 6.17 20.46
N ASP A 233 8.64 5.97 21.37
CA ASP A 233 8.87 4.72 22.08
C ASP A 233 7.73 4.40 23.04
N LYS A 234 7.32 5.39 23.85
CA LYS A 234 6.11 5.30 24.68
C LYS A 234 4.92 4.83 23.84
N LEU A 235 4.83 5.24 22.57
CA LEU A 235 3.73 4.87 21.69
C LEU A 235 3.87 3.46 21.17
N GLY A 236 5.08 3.06 20.79
CA GLY A 236 5.33 1.68 20.36
C GLY A 236 5.09 0.67 21.46
N GLN A 237 5.48 0.98 22.70
CA GLN A 237 5.22 0.10 23.85
C GLN A 237 3.71 -0.14 24.04
N LEU A 238 2.89 0.90 23.88
CA LEU A 238 1.44 0.80 24.01
C LEU A 238 0.80 -0.10 22.95
N ILE A 239 1.30 0.00 21.71
CA ILE A 239 0.71 -0.69 20.57
C ILE A 239 1.40 -2.03 20.29
N GLY A 240 2.44 -2.39 21.04
CA GLY A 240 3.13 -3.68 21.00
C GLY A 240 4.28 -3.79 19.98
N ILE A 241 4.95 -2.69 19.61
CA ILE A 241 6.16 -2.75 18.79
C ILE A 241 7.27 -3.41 19.61
N PRO A 242 7.86 -4.53 19.13
CA PRO A 242 8.92 -5.21 19.86
C PRO A 242 10.16 -4.33 19.99
N HIS A 243 10.69 -4.24 21.22
CA HIS A 243 11.96 -3.56 21.52
C HIS A 243 13.11 -4.35 20.93
N ASN A 244 13.80 -3.77 19.94
CA ASN A 244 15.02 -4.34 19.37
C ASN A 244 15.93 -3.23 18.83
N GLU A 245 17.17 -3.56 18.48
CA GLU A 245 18.16 -2.59 17.98
C GLU A 245 17.72 -1.85 16.70
N THR A 246 16.74 -2.39 15.97
CA THR A 246 16.21 -1.82 14.72
C THR A 246 15.00 -0.91 14.91
N GLN A 247 14.61 -0.61 16.15
CA GLN A 247 13.37 0.09 16.46
C GLN A 247 13.27 1.50 15.84
N PHE A 248 14.39 2.24 15.75
CA PHE A 248 14.42 3.52 15.04
C PHE A 248 14.06 3.39 13.56
N ILE A 249 14.52 2.31 12.91
CA ILE A 249 14.24 2.00 11.51
C ILE A 249 12.77 1.63 11.36
N THR A 250 12.23 0.85 12.30
CA THR A 250 10.80 0.48 12.33
C THR A 250 9.90 1.72 12.37
N TYR A 251 10.14 2.65 13.31
CA TYR A 251 9.37 3.90 13.34
C TYR A 251 9.56 4.74 12.09
N ALA A 252 10.78 4.81 11.55
CA ALA A 252 11.04 5.56 10.33
C ALA A 252 10.22 5.00 9.16
N LYS A 253 10.14 3.68 9.01
CA LYS A 253 9.31 2.99 7.99
C LYS A 253 7.82 3.25 8.19
N ILE A 254 7.31 3.19 9.42
CA ILE A 254 5.91 3.49 9.74
C ILE A 254 5.58 4.94 9.35
N LEU A 255 6.39 5.90 9.81
CA LEU A 255 6.18 7.32 9.52
C LEU A 255 6.34 7.65 8.04
N GLN A 256 7.31 7.03 7.36
CA GLN A 256 7.50 7.13 5.91
C GLN A 256 6.22 6.73 5.18
N TYR A 257 5.68 5.55 5.50
CA TYR A 257 4.47 5.06 4.85
C TYR A 257 3.27 5.97 5.13
N ILE A 258 3.05 6.39 6.37
CA ILE A 258 1.91 7.26 6.73
C ILE A 258 2.01 8.61 6.00
N ALA A 259 3.21 9.19 5.94
CA ALA A 259 3.44 10.45 5.25
C ALA A 259 3.23 10.33 3.73
N LEU A 260 3.72 9.25 3.12
CA LEU A 260 3.52 8.96 1.69
C LEU A 260 2.05 8.70 1.37
N LEU A 261 1.35 7.92 2.20
CA LEU A 261 -0.08 7.65 2.07
C LEU A 261 -0.87 8.97 2.08
N SER A 262 -0.62 9.84 3.06
CA SER A 262 -1.27 11.15 3.11
C SER A 262 -0.95 12.05 1.91
N ARG A 263 0.20 11.87 1.25
CA ARG A 263 0.63 12.67 0.09
C ARG A 263 -0.01 12.17 -1.21
N TYR A 264 -0.21 10.87 -1.33
CA TYR A 264 -0.52 10.20 -2.60
C TYR A 264 -1.82 9.42 -2.64
N GLU A 265 -2.64 9.45 -1.58
CA GLU A 265 -3.92 8.74 -1.49
C GLU A 265 -4.80 8.91 -2.74
N ASN A 266 -4.90 10.14 -3.26
CA ASN A 266 -5.72 10.46 -4.43
C ASN A 266 -5.19 9.89 -5.76
N ASN A 267 -3.92 9.47 -5.79
CA ASN A 267 -3.26 8.99 -7.01
C ASN A 267 -3.35 7.46 -7.13
N ILE A 268 -3.62 6.75 -6.03
CA ILE A 268 -3.61 5.29 -5.95
C ILE A 268 -4.59 4.69 -6.96
N TYR A 269 -5.84 5.15 -6.96
CA TYR A 269 -6.89 4.57 -7.81
C TYR A 269 -6.56 4.67 -9.30
N ARG A 270 -6.13 5.85 -9.76
CA ARG A 270 -5.75 6.05 -11.16
C ARG A 270 -4.50 5.25 -11.55
N PHE A 271 -3.56 5.10 -10.63
CA PHE A 271 -2.39 4.26 -10.86
C PHE A 271 -2.76 2.78 -10.94
N GLN A 272 -3.69 2.28 -10.11
CA GLN A 272 -4.20 0.91 -10.23
C GLN A 272 -4.83 0.67 -11.60
N GLN A 273 -5.68 1.60 -12.06
CA GLN A 273 -6.25 1.54 -13.42
C GLN A 273 -5.16 1.50 -14.50
N LEU A 274 -4.09 2.30 -14.35
CA LEU A 274 -2.96 2.26 -15.26
C LEU A 274 -2.34 0.86 -15.29
N ILE A 275 -2.00 0.30 -14.13
CA ILE A 275 -1.32 -1.01 -14.06
C ILE A 275 -2.22 -2.13 -14.60
N GLU A 276 -3.53 -2.10 -14.34
CA GLU A 276 -4.47 -3.04 -14.94
C GLU A 276 -4.44 -3.00 -16.48
N ASN A 277 -4.40 -1.79 -17.06
CA ASN A 277 -4.30 -1.63 -18.52
C ASN A 277 -2.92 -2.03 -19.05
N VAL A 278 -1.84 -1.78 -18.29
CA VAL A 278 -0.49 -2.25 -18.62
C VAL A 278 -0.43 -3.77 -18.60
N ASN A 279 -1.11 -4.44 -17.66
CA ASN A 279 -1.18 -5.90 -17.60
C ASN A 279 -1.98 -6.47 -18.79
N LYS A 280 -3.10 -5.84 -19.17
CA LYS A 280 -3.84 -6.20 -20.39
C LYS A 280 -2.96 -6.07 -21.64
N TRP A 281 -2.29 -4.93 -21.78
CA TRP A 281 -1.33 -4.68 -22.86
C TRP A 281 -0.23 -5.74 -22.89
N HIS A 282 0.31 -6.13 -21.72
CA HIS A 282 1.37 -7.13 -21.62
C HIS A 282 0.98 -8.50 -22.20
N LYS A 283 -0.27 -8.93 -21.98
CA LYS A 283 -0.76 -10.22 -22.51
C LYS A 283 -0.71 -10.27 -24.04
N HIS A 284 -1.21 -9.22 -24.69
CA HIS A 284 -1.18 -9.11 -26.15
C HIS A 284 0.26 -8.97 -26.69
N TYR A 285 1.11 -8.21 -25.97
CA TYR A 285 2.53 -8.08 -26.28
C TYR A 285 3.26 -9.44 -26.28
N LEU A 286 3.00 -10.29 -25.29
CA LEU A 286 3.59 -11.63 -25.22
C LEU A 286 3.20 -12.49 -26.43
N THR A 287 1.91 -12.51 -26.79
CA THR A 287 1.43 -13.25 -27.97
C THR A 287 2.12 -12.79 -29.25
N ILE A 288 2.27 -11.47 -29.45
CA ILE A 288 2.96 -10.91 -30.62
C ILE A 288 4.44 -11.32 -30.62
N LEU A 289 5.12 -11.26 -29.47
CA LEU A 289 6.52 -11.68 -29.37
C LEU A 289 6.69 -13.18 -29.65
N GLU A 290 5.80 -14.02 -29.13
CA GLU A 290 5.82 -15.47 -29.37
C GLU A 290 5.69 -15.76 -30.87
N ILE A 291 4.71 -15.14 -31.55
CA ILE A 291 4.52 -15.32 -33.00
C ILE A 291 5.73 -14.80 -33.78
N ARG A 292 6.27 -13.61 -33.44
CA ARG A 292 7.47 -13.07 -34.12
C ARG A 292 8.73 -13.93 -33.87
N HIS A 293 8.81 -14.58 -32.73
CA HIS A 293 9.90 -15.50 -32.38
C HIS A 293 9.80 -16.83 -33.15
N GLU A 294 8.60 -17.38 -33.25
CA GLU A 294 8.30 -18.61 -33.98
C GLU A 294 8.50 -18.42 -35.49
N TYR A 295 8.12 -17.25 -36.01
CA TYR A 295 8.18 -16.92 -37.44
C TYR A 295 9.14 -15.76 -37.74
N PRO A 296 10.46 -15.94 -37.58
CA PRO A 296 11.41 -14.85 -37.73
C PRO A 296 11.64 -14.50 -39.21
N SER A 297 11.86 -13.21 -39.49
CA SER A 297 11.99 -12.63 -40.84
C SER A 297 13.13 -13.19 -41.69
N HIS A 298 14.11 -13.88 -41.10
CA HIS A 298 15.21 -14.52 -41.81
C HIS A 298 14.87 -15.95 -42.31
N LYS A 299 13.74 -16.52 -41.89
CA LYS A 299 13.24 -17.84 -42.33
C LYS A 299 11.88 -17.75 -43.02
N TYR A 300 11.11 -16.69 -42.74
CA TYR A 300 9.75 -16.52 -43.22
C TYR A 300 9.57 -15.22 -43.99
N ARG A 301 8.68 -15.25 -44.97
CA ARG A 301 8.20 -14.07 -45.69
C ARG A 301 7.16 -13.38 -44.82
N VAL A 302 7.57 -12.30 -44.18
CA VAL A 302 6.75 -11.49 -43.29
C VAL A 302 6.41 -10.14 -43.94
N SER A 303 5.26 -9.56 -43.59
CA SER A 303 4.88 -8.22 -44.06
C SER A 303 5.65 -7.13 -43.29
N PRO A 304 5.72 -5.89 -43.81
CA PRO A 304 6.29 -4.77 -43.06
C PRO A 304 5.60 -4.55 -41.70
N LYS A 305 4.26 -4.63 -41.66
CA LYS A 305 3.44 -4.53 -40.44
C LYS A 305 3.84 -5.54 -39.36
N PHE A 306 4.29 -6.74 -39.77
CA PHE A 306 4.74 -7.79 -38.87
C PHE A 306 6.05 -7.44 -38.13
N ILE A 307 6.85 -6.49 -38.63
CA ILE A 307 8.12 -6.07 -38.01
C ILE A 307 7.99 -4.65 -37.42
N GLU A 308 6.82 -4.02 -37.51
CA GLU A 308 6.61 -2.68 -36.97
C GLU A 308 6.79 -2.66 -35.45
N ASN A 309 7.20 -1.49 -34.95
CA ASN A 309 7.34 -1.24 -33.52
C ASN A 309 6.01 -1.46 -32.82
N ILE A 310 6.05 -2.12 -31.67
CA ILE A 310 4.83 -2.44 -30.94
C ILE A 310 4.36 -1.17 -30.21
N PRO A 311 3.12 -0.71 -30.42
CA PRO A 311 2.67 0.56 -29.87
C PRO A 311 2.53 0.47 -28.35
N GLY A 312 3.03 1.48 -27.63
CA GLY A 312 2.91 1.56 -26.15
C GLY A 312 4.06 0.96 -25.36
N GLU A 313 5.10 0.42 -26.02
CA GLU A 313 6.27 -0.17 -25.36
C GLU A 313 6.92 0.75 -24.32
N SER A 314 7.02 2.05 -24.59
CA SER A 314 7.61 3.02 -23.64
C SER A 314 6.86 3.12 -22.32
N ILE A 315 5.53 3.01 -22.34
CA ILE A 315 4.69 3.03 -21.13
C ILE A 315 4.80 1.70 -20.41
N TYR A 316 4.78 0.58 -21.14
CA TYR A 316 4.98 -0.74 -20.54
C TYR A 316 6.31 -0.85 -19.80
N PHE A 317 7.43 -0.53 -20.46
CA PHE A 317 8.76 -0.65 -19.84
C PHE A 317 8.96 0.27 -18.63
N LYS A 318 8.25 1.41 -18.59
CA LYS A 318 8.23 2.31 -17.43
C LYS A 318 7.56 1.68 -16.20
N TYR A 319 6.57 0.82 -16.39
CA TYR A 319 5.71 0.30 -15.30
C TYR A 319 5.75 -1.23 -15.11
N GLN A 320 6.50 -1.97 -15.92
CA GLN A 320 6.54 -3.44 -15.92
C GLN A 320 6.81 -4.06 -14.54
N ASP A 321 7.67 -3.44 -13.74
CA ASP A 321 8.04 -3.93 -12.40
C ASP A 321 6.86 -3.86 -11.41
N TYR A 322 5.84 -3.05 -11.73
CA TYR A 322 4.66 -2.82 -10.87
C TYR A 322 3.47 -3.70 -11.25
N ILE A 323 3.54 -4.45 -12.37
CA ILE A 323 2.48 -5.39 -12.78
C ILE A 323 2.27 -6.46 -11.70
N ARG A 324 3.36 -7.08 -11.23
CA ARG A 324 3.32 -8.11 -10.17
C ARG A 324 2.95 -7.56 -8.79
N ILE A 325 3.10 -6.26 -8.59
CA ILE A 325 2.86 -5.55 -7.32
C ILE A 325 1.35 -5.30 -7.10
N THR A 326 0.53 -5.36 -8.15
CA THR A 326 -0.91 -5.09 -8.07
C THR A 326 -1.82 -6.31 -8.24
N GLU A 327 -1.29 -7.48 -8.61
CA GLU A 327 -2.06 -8.74 -8.69
C GLU A 327 -2.46 -9.32 -7.31
N SER A 328 -2.06 -8.66 -6.22
CA SER A 328 -2.33 -9.05 -4.83
C SER A 328 -3.22 -8.07 -4.05
N LEU A 329 -3.88 -7.14 -4.74
CA LEU A 329 -4.90 -6.23 -4.19
C LEU A 329 -6.26 -6.67 -4.74
#